data_AF-A0A7V1ZSS2-F1
#
_entry.id   AF-A0A7V1ZSS2-F1
#
_cell.length_a   1.000
_cell.length_b   1.000
_cell.length_c   1.000
_cell.angle_alpha   90.00
_cell.angle_beta   90.00
_cell.angle_gamma   90.00
#
_symmetry.space_group_name_H-M   'P 1'
#
loop_
_entity.id
_entity.type
_entity.pdbx_description
1 polymer ?
#
loop_
_entity_poly.entity_id
_entity_poly.type
_entity_poly.pdbx_seq_one_letter_code
_entity_poly.pdbx_strand_id
1 'polypeptide(L)'
;MKGRLKRAPGMDSKLLVLTNCWPDLQNDLQSKSYHGYLQEYASLLKHYLDAASLLDLEISEIRNIVSILIRLTKIDSKLGLDELNKLALKRLAMLYFYVGEVKSGLEACQGIMNREVDMSFEIDDTPGSSEYEYFDAVCKYYETHDSGMHEILIQMRDEWKAKSTSLDYDYALCLFVEKGDSGRGVRGRMRTLKASLELASKASPDDKVSFDNQTKSPDDPFVGSVYNSLKAVRKVIGRYGHKEASKRFYNAHFSIENSKQTFTGDSIGLAAGL
;
A
#
# COMPACT_ATOMS: atom_id res chain seq x y z
N MET A 1 -25.55 -4.87 -14.03
CA MET A 1 -24.65 -3.90 -13.36
C MET A 1 -25.28 -3.21 -12.13
N LYS A 2 -26.32 -2.36 -12.27
CA LYS A 2 -26.90 -1.54 -11.17
C LYS A 2 -27.26 -2.32 -9.89
N GLY A 3 -27.88 -3.49 -10.04
CA GLY A 3 -28.20 -4.36 -8.88
C GLY A 3 -26.99 -4.96 -8.17
N ARG A 4 -25.83 -5.10 -8.84
CA ARG A 4 -24.57 -5.51 -8.20
C ARG A 4 -23.94 -4.32 -7.46
N LEU A 5 -23.96 -3.12 -8.06
CA LEU A 5 -23.45 -1.89 -7.43
C LEU A 5 -24.18 -1.54 -6.12
N LYS A 6 -25.51 -1.71 -6.07
CA LYS A 6 -26.30 -1.48 -4.85
C LYS A 6 -25.96 -2.43 -3.70
N ARG A 7 -25.45 -3.64 -4.00
CA ARG A 7 -25.12 -4.67 -3.01
C ARG A 7 -23.66 -4.58 -2.53
N ALA A 8 -22.80 -3.84 -3.22
CA ALA A 8 -21.41 -3.68 -2.84
C ALA A 8 -21.28 -2.68 -1.67
N PRO A 9 -20.61 -3.08 -0.55
CA PRO A 9 -20.63 -2.32 0.70
C PRO A 9 -19.71 -1.08 0.69
N GLY A 10 -18.69 -1.04 -0.15
CA GLY A 10 -17.69 0.04 -0.24
C GLY A 10 -17.49 0.60 -1.66
N MET A 11 -16.78 1.73 -1.77
CA MET A 11 -16.46 2.36 -3.05
C MET A 11 -15.48 1.53 -3.88
N ASP A 12 -14.46 0.98 -3.23
CA ASP A 12 -13.54 -0.02 -3.77
C ASP A 12 -14.29 -1.23 -4.39
N SER A 13 -15.24 -1.79 -3.64
CA SER A 13 -16.04 -2.93 -4.09
C SER A 13 -16.94 -2.57 -5.28
N LYS A 14 -17.48 -1.34 -5.30
CA LYS A 14 -18.27 -0.83 -6.43
C LYS A 14 -17.40 -0.60 -7.67
N LEU A 15 -16.19 -0.10 -7.48
CA LEU A 15 -15.21 0.07 -8.54
C LEU A 15 -14.82 -1.29 -9.14
N LEU A 16 -14.59 -2.31 -8.31
CA LEU A 16 -14.35 -3.68 -8.76
C LEU A 16 -15.56 -4.28 -9.50
N VAL A 17 -16.79 -3.98 -9.07
CA VAL A 17 -17.98 -4.39 -9.82
C VAL A 17 -18.00 -3.77 -11.21
N LEU A 18 -17.67 -2.48 -11.35
CA LEU A 18 -17.60 -1.82 -12.66
C LEU A 18 -16.53 -2.46 -13.55
N THR A 19 -15.32 -2.61 -13.05
CA THR A 19 -14.18 -3.13 -13.82
C THR A 19 -14.41 -4.59 -14.26
N ASN A 20 -15.06 -5.39 -13.43
CA ASN A 20 -15.45 -6.76 -13.77
C ASN A 20 -16.60 -6.87 -14.77
N CYS A 21 -17.41 -5.81 -14.95
CA CYS A 21 -18.44 -5.78 -15.99
C CYS A 21 -17.90 -5.30 -17.34
N TRP A 22 -16.72 -4.68 -17.38
CA TRP A 22 -16.15 -4.12 -18.60
C TRP A 22 -15.99 -5.14 -19.75
N PRO A 23 -15.47 -6.37 -19.52
CA PRO A 23 -15.26 -7.32 -20.61
C PRO A 23 -16.53 -7.64 -21.41
N ASP A 24 -17.67 -7.66 -20.73
CA ASP A 24 -18.98 -7.93 -21.31
C ASP A 24 -19.55 -6.73 -22.08
N LEU A 25 -19.12 -5.51 -21.74
CA LEU A 25 -19.66 -4.25 -22.28
C LEU A 25 -18.79 -3.63 -23.39
N GLN A 26 -17.50 -3.94 -23.42
CA GLN A 26 -16.51 -3.20 -24.20
C GLN A 26 -16.77 -3.19 -25.72
N ASN A 27 -17.41 -4.23 -26.26
CA ASN A 27 -17.69 -4.33 -27.70
C ASN A 27 -18.90 -3.47 -28.09
N ASP A 28 -19.95 -3.53 -27.28
CA ASP A 28 -21.19 -2.77 -27.54
C ASP A 28 -20.96 -1.26 -27.38
N LEU A 29 -20.16 -0.87 -26.39
CA LEU A 29 -19.87 0.53 -26.08
C LEU A 29 -19.01 1.25 -27.14
N GLN A 30 -18.42 0.53 -28.10
CA GLN A 30 -17.73 1.13 -29.25
C GLN A 30 -18.71 1.63 -30.32
N SER A 31 -19.94 1.11 -30.34
CA SER A 31 -20.95 1.51 -31.32
C SER A 31 -21.61 2.83 -30.92
N LYS A 32 -21.76 3.73 -31.91
CA LYS A 32 -22.42 5.04 -31.73
C LYS A 32 -23.84 4.93 -31.15
N SER A 33 -24.54 3.83 -31.42
CA SER A 33 -25.91 3.58 -30.92
C SER A 33 -25.96 3.43 -29.39
N TYR A 34 -24.85 3.11 -28.73
CA TYR A 34 -24.77 2.92 -27.28
C TYR A 34 -24.08 4.07 -26.55
N HIS A 35 -23.93 5.24 -27.19
CA HIS A 35 -23.23 6.38 -26.59
C HIS A 35 -23.81 6.83 -25.24
N GLY A 36 -25.14 6.74 -25.05
CA GLY A 36 -25.77 7.03 -23.74
C GLY A 36 -25.29 6.10 -22.62
N TYR A 37 -25.10 4.81 -22.92
CA TYR A 37 -24.56 3.85 -21.96
C TYR A 37 -23.07 4.06 -21.69
N LEU A 38 -22.31 4.52 -22.69
CA LEU A 38 -20.90 4.89 -22.53
C LEU A 38 -20.77 6.06 -21.54
N GLN A 39 -21.57 7.12 -21.72
CA GLN A 39 -21.60 8.27 -20.82
C GLN A 39 -22.03 7.87 -19.40
N GLU A 40 -23.03 7.01 -19.27
CA GLU A 40 -23.46 6.47 -17.97
C GLU A 40 -22.34 5.67 -17.28
N TYR A 41 -21.65 4.79 -18.02
CA TYR A 41 -20.55 4.00 -17.48
C TYR A 41 -19.38 4.89 -17.02
N ALA A 42 -18.99 5.88 -17.84
CA ALA A 42 -17.97 6.85 -17.49
C ALA A 42 -18.36 7.71 -16.27
N SER A 43 -19.63 8.10 -16.16
CA SER A 43 -20.15 8.83 -15.00
C SER A 43 -20.08 7.99 -13.72
N LEU A 44 -20.39 6.69 -13.78
CA LEU A 44 -20.26 5.79 -12.65
C LEU A 44 -18.78 5.59 -12.24
N LEU A 45 -17.87 5.49 -13.20
CA LEU A 45 -16.42 5.45 -12.91
C LEU A 45 -15.97 6.73 -12.21
N LYS A 46 -16.34 7.90 -12.73
CA LYS A 46 -16.04 9.20 -12.09
C LYS A 46 -16.58 9.31 -10.67
N HIS A 47 -17.72 8.70 -10.41
CA HIS A 47 -18.34 8.74 -9.09
C HIS A 47 -17.66 7.82 -8.07
N TYR A 48 -17.15 6.67 -8.49
CA TYR A 48 -16.57 5.67 -7.58
C TYR A 48 -15.04 5.62 -7.57
N LEU A 49 -14.36 6.26 -8.52
CA LEU A 49 -12.91 6.30 -8.59
C LEU A 49 -12.40 7.59 -7.93
N ASP A 50 -11.95 7.44 -6.70
CA ASP A 50 -11.22 8.46 -5.93
C ASP A 50 -9.96 7.87 -5.28
N ALA A 51 -9.16 8.73 -4.63
CA ALA A 51 -7.92 8.29 -4.00
C ALA A 51 -8.14 7.21 -2.92
N ALA A 52 -9.26 7.27 -2.18
CA ALA A 52 -9.56 6.33 -1.11
C ALA A 52 -9.97 4.95 -1.66
N SER A 53 -10.76 4.91 -2.72
CA SER A 53 -11.23 3.69 -3.39
C SER A 53 -10.08 2.85 -3.97
N LEU A 54 -8.94 3.46 -4.26
CA LEU A 54 -7.75 2.81 -4.82
C LEU A 54 -6.77 2.31 -3.75
N LEU A 55 -6.99 2.64 -2.46
CA LEU A 55 -6.07 2.26 -1.39
C LEU A 55 -6.01 0.74 -1.24
N ASP A 56 -7.15 0.08 -1.40
CA ASP A 56 -7.35 -1.33 -1.06
C ASP A 56 -7.45 -2.26 -2.27
N LEU A 57 -7.06 -1.76 -3.44
CA LEU A 57 -6.94 -2.57 -4.65
C LEU A 57 -5.55 -3.19 -4.79
N GLU A 58 -5.46 -4.30 -5.50
CA GLU A 58 -4.23 -4.95 -5.93
C GLU A 58 -3.64 -4.28 -7.18
N ILE A 59 -2.34 -4.52 -7.43
CA ILE A 59 -1.66 -4.03 -8.64
C ILE A 59 -2.43 -4.46 -9.91
N SER A 60 -2.87 -5.71 -9.98
CA SER A 60 -3.64 -6.27 -11.11
C SER A 60 -4.97 -5.53 -11.34
N GLU A 61 -5.67 -5.19 -10.25
CA GLU A 61 -6.96 -4.51 -10.28
C GLU A 61 -6.80 -3.05 -10.74
N ILE A 62 -5.78 -2.33 -10.24
CA ILE A 62 -5.49 -0.97 -10.69
C ILE A 62 -5.01 -0.95 -12.15
N ARG A 63 -4.20 -1.92 -12.59
CA ARG A 63 -3.85 -2.07 -14.00
C ARG A 63 -5.08 -2.25 -14.89
N ASN A 64 -6.06 -3.04 -14.44
CA ASN A 64 -7.32 -3.21 -15.16
C ASN A 64 -8.08 -1.87 -15.26
N ILE A 65 -8.17 -1.12 -14.16
CA ILE A 65 -8.77 0.23 -14.15
C ILE A 65 -8.07 1.15 -15.16
N VAL A 66 -6.74 1.25 -15.13
CA VAL A 66 -5.96 2.07 -16.08
C VAL A 66 -6.24 1.64 -17.52
N SER A 67 -6.26 0.33 -17.81
CA SER A 67 -6.58 -0.18 -19.15
C SER A 67 -7.98 0.26 -19.62
N ILE A 68 -8.97 0.20 -18.72
CA ILE A 68 -10.34 0.63 -19.01
C ILE A 68 -10.38 2.13 -19.30
N LEU A 69 -9.73 2.96 -18.47
CA LEU A 69 -9.70 4.42 -18.66
C LEU A 69 -9.06 4.80 -20.00
N ILE A 70 -7.91 4.19 -20.34
CA ILE A 70 -7.25 4.40 -21.64
C ILE A 70 -8.17 4.01 -22.81
N ARG A 71 -8.86 2.86 -22.71
CA ARG A 71 -9.80 2.41 -23.76
C ARG A 71 -10.98 3.36 -23.91
N LEU A 72 -11.56 3.82 -22.80
CA LEU A 72 -12.67 4.77 -22.82
C LEU A 72 -12.26 6.11 -23.43
N THR A 73 -11.11 6.67 -23.06
CA THR A 73 -10.59 7.91 -23.65
C THR A 73 -10.34 7.76 -25.16
N LYS A 74 -9.91 6.58 -25.62
CA LYS A 74 -9.77 6.28 -27.06
C LYS A 74 -11.12 6.21 -27.80
N ILE A 75 -12.17 5.72 -27.13
CA ILE A 75 -13.53 5.67 -27.71
C ILE A 75 -14.11 7.10 -27.80
N ASP A 76 -13.99 7.87 -26.72
CA ASP A 76 -14.43 9.27 -26.68
C ASP A 76 -13.58 10.10 -25.71
N SER A 77 -12.74 10.99 -26.26
CA SER A 77 -11.89 11.88 -25.49
C SER A 77 -12.67 12.93 -24.69
N LYS A 78 -13.93 13.21 -25.04
CA LYS A 78 -14.78 14.17 -24.31
C LYS A 78 -15.28 13.63 -22.98
N LEU A 79 -15.06 12.35 -22.70
CA LEU A 79 -15.38 11.77 -21.40
C LEU A 79 -14.57 12.38 -20.26
N GLY A 80 -13.45 13.08 -20.52
CA GLY A 80 -12.69 13.81 -19.49
C GLY A 80 -12.22 12.89 -18.37
N LEU A 81 -11.54 11.80 -18.73
CA LEU A 81 -11.06 10.75 -17.81
C LEU A 81 -9.57 10.89 -17.49
N ASP A 82 -8.89 11.89 -18.04
CA ASP A 82 -7.43 12.03 -17.97
C ASP A 82 -6.92 12.17 -16.53
N GLU A 83 -7.59 12.98 -15.71
CA GLU A 83 -7.21 13.15 -14.30
C GLU A 83 -7.45 11.88 -13.47
N LEU A 84 -8.49 11.10 -13.78
CA LEU A 84 -8.70 9.79 -13.13
C LEU A 84 -7.64 8.78 -13.55
N ASN A 85 -7.20 8.84 -14.82
CA ASN A 85 -6.13 7.99 -15.32
C ASN A 85 -4.80 8.32 -14.64
N LYS A 86 -4.47 9.62 -14.51
CA LYS A 86 -3.29 10.07 -13.75
C LYS A 86 -3.36 9.65 -12.28
N LEU A 87 -4.52 9.75 -11.65
CA LEU A 87 -4.72 9.32 -10.26
C LEU A 87 -4.48 7.81 -10.10
N ALA A 88 -5.04 6.99 -10.99
CA ALA A 88 -4.85 5.54 -10.99
C ALA A 88 -3.38 5.15 -11.28
N LEU A 89 -2.73 5.82 -12.23
CA LEU A 89 -1.32 5.63 -12.55
C LEU A 89 -0.40 6.04 -11.39
N LYS A 90 -0.67 7.16 -10.71
CA LYS A 90 0.07 7.58 -9.51
C LYS A 90 0.01 6.48 -8.44
N ARG A 91 -1.19 5.97 -8.17
CA ARG A 91 -1.36 4.89 -7.19
C ARG A 91 -0.64 3.61 -7.63
N LEU A 92 -0.75 3.24 -8.89
CA LEU A 92 -0.08 2.06 -9.45
C LEU A 92 1.44 2.16 -9.31
N ALA A 93 2.03 3.31 -9.66
CA ALA A 93 3.45 3.57 -9.51
C ALA A 93 3.91 3.38 -8.05
N MET A 94 3.18 3.98 -7.10
CA MET A 94 3.48 3.81 -5.67
C MET A 94 3.45 2.35 -5.22
N LEU A 95 2.46 1.56 -5.67
CA LEU A 95 2.38 0.15 -5.33
C LEU A 95 3.57 -0.63 -5.86
N TYR A 96 4.05 -0.33 -7.07
CA TYR A 96 5.24 -0.95 -7.63
C TYR A 96 6.50 -0.60 -6.84
N PHE A 97 6.69 0.67 -6.48
CA PHE A 97 7.82 1.08 -5.65
C PHE A 97 7.83 0.41 -4.28
N TYR A 98 6.65 0.22 -3.67
CA TYR A 98 6.53 -0.50 -2.40
C TYR A 98 6.94 -1.97 -2.44
N VAL A 99 6.91 -2.59 -3.63
CA VAL A 99 7.27 -4.01 -3.80
C VAL A 99 8.61 -4.17 -4.53
N GLY A 100 9.38 -3.10 -4.69
CA GLY A 100 10.69 -3.11 -5.36
C GLY A 100 10.64 -3.17 -6.89
N GLU A 101 9.46 -3.11 -7.52
CA GLU A 101 9.28 -3.20 -8.99
C GLU A 101 9.50 -1.84 -9.66
N VAL A 102 10.70 -1.25 -9.50
CA VAL A 102 10.99 0.12 -9.91
C VAL A 102 10.73 0.39 -11.39
N LYS A 103 11.11 -0.54 -12.28
CA LYS A 103 10.89 -0.37 -13.72
C LYS A 103 9.41 -0.18 -14.05
N SER A 104 8.53 -1.02 -13.50
CA SER A 104 7.08 -0.88 -13.69
C SER A 104 6.51 0.37 -13.02
N GLY A 105 7.11 0.81 -11.90
CA GLY A 105 6.80 2.11 -11.29
C GLY A 105 7.10 3.28 -12.22
N LEU A 106 8.28 3.28 -12.86
CA LEU A 106 8.70 4.31 -13.82
C LEU A 106 7.85 4.31 -15.10
N GLU A 107 7.50 3.13 -15.63
CA GLU A 107 6.56 3.00 -16.75
C GLU A 107 5.19 3.63 -16.42
N ALA A 108 4.70 3.45 -15.19
CA ALA A 108 3.47 4.11 -14.75
C ALA A 108 3.64 5.64 -14.67
N CYS A 109 4.79 6.14 -14.20
CA CYS A 109 5.10 7.58 -14.19
C CYS A 109 5.18 8.19 -15.60
N GLN A 110 5.77 7.50 -16.58
CA GLN A 110 5.74 7.92 -17.99
C GLN A 110 4.31 8.09 -18.51
N GLY A 111 3.40 7.20 -18.11
CA GLY A 111 1.97 7.32 -18.40
C GLY A 111 1.33 8.57 -17.81
N ILE A 112 1.77 9.05 -16.64
CA ILE A 112 1.28 10.30 -16.02
C ILE A 112 1.75 11.50 -16.84
N MET A 113 3.00 11.47 -17.28
CA MET A 113 3.65 12.55 -18.05
C MET A 113 3.24 12.56 -19.52
N ASN A 114 2.65 11.46 -20.01
CA ASN A 114 2.33 11.22 -21.41
C ASN A 114 3.55 11.40 -22.34
N ARG A 115 4.73 10.92 -21.90
CA ARG A 115 5.96 10.88 -22.69
C ARG A 115 6.89 9.78 -22.22
N GLU A 116 7.74 9.31 -23.12
CA GLU A 116 8.83 8.40 -22.78
C GLU A 116 9.94 9.14 -22.04
N VAL A 117 10.60 8.41 -21.15
CA VAL A 117 11.73 8.87 -20.34
C VAL A 117 12.79 7.77 -20.39
N ASP A 118 14.06 8.15 -20.44
CA ASP A 118 15.14 7.18 -20.38
C ASP A 118 15.09 6.39 -19.06
N MET A 119 15.13 5.06 -19.17
CA MET A 119 15.13 4.12 -18.04
C MET A 119 16.45 3.35 -17.95
N SER A 120 17.48 3.78 -18.68
CA SER A 120 18.83 3.23 -18.58
C SER A 120 19.57 3.80 -17.36
N PHE A 121 19.07 3.48 -16.17
CA PHE A 121 19.78 3.77 -14.93
C PHE A 121 20.40 2.48 -14.37
N GLU A 122 21.67 2.57 -13.99
CA GLU A 122 22.35 1.55 -13.21
C GLU A 122 22.47 2.09 -11.79
N ILE A 123 21.65 1.55 -10.89
CA ILE A 123 21.79 1.78 -9.45
C ILE A 123 22.35 0.49 -8.89
N ASP A 124 23.51 0.59 -8.22
CA ASP A 124 24.09 -0.53 -7.49
C ASP A 124 23.06 -1.05 -6.48
N ASP A 125 22.47 -2.20 -6.79
CA ASP A 125 21.66 -2.96 -5.85
C ASP A 125 22.60 -3.54 -4.80
N THR A 126 22.88 -2.71 -3.78
CA THR A 126 23.73 -3.09 -2.67
C THR A 126 22.98 -4.11 -1.83
N PRO A 127 23.56 -5.31 -1.58
CA PRO A 127 22.89 -6.34 -0.78
C PRO A 127 22.51 -5.80 0.60
N GLY A 128 21.20 -5.80 0.89
CA GLY A 128 20.64 -5.33 2.16
C GLY A 128 20.09 -3.90 2.15
N SER A 129 20.09 -3.21 1.00
CA SER A 129 19.34 -1.96 0.85
C SER A 129 17.83 -2.22 0.92
N SER A 130 17.10 -1.35 1.60
CA SER A 130 15.64 -1.40 1.67
C SER A 130 15.00 -0.88 0.37
N GLU A 131 13.75 -1.28 0.08
CA GLU A 131 13.01 -0.81 -1.10
C GLU A 131 12.90 0.72 -1.13
N TYR A 132 12.83 1.35 0.04
CA TYR A 132 12.83 2.81 0.17
C TYR A 132 14.18 3.43 -0.22
N GLU A 133 15.30 2.88 0.25
CA GLU A 133 16.63 3.39 -0.08
C GLU A 133 16.94 3.26 -1.57
N TYR A 134 16.56 2.13 -2.16
CA TYR A 134 16.65 1.94 -3.61
C TYR A 134 15.80 2.97 -4.35
N PHE A 135 14.56 3.20 -3.91
CA PHE A 135 13.69 4.23 -4.51
C PHE A 135 14.23 5.66 -4.33
N ASP A 136 14.84 6.00 -3.19
CA ASP A 136 15.47 7.31 -2.98
C ASP A 136 16.68 7.52 -3.91
N ALA A 137 17.46 6.47 -4.17
CA ALA A 137 18.54 6.52 -5.16
C ALA A 137 18.01 6.78 -6.58
N VAL A 138 16.89 6.15 -6.97
CA VAL A 138 16.20 6.43 -8.26
C VAL A 138 15.77 7.89 -8.34
N CYS A 139 15.19 8.44 -7.26
CA CYS A 139 14.78 9.83 -7.23
C CYS A 139 15.96 10.79 -7.47
N LYS A 140 17.12 10.52 -6.84
CA LYS A 140 18.36 11.30 -7.00
C LYS A 140 18.94 11.20 -8.41
N TYR A 141 18.87 10.03 -9.04
CA TYR A 141 19.28 9.89 -10.44
C TYR A 141 18.49 10.85 -11.34
N TYR A 142 17.16 10.85 -11.24
CA TYR A 142 16.32 11.70 -12.10
C TYR A 142 16.42 13.20 -11.80
N GLU A 143 16.92 13.60 -10.63
CA GLU A 143 17.18 15.02 -10.29
C GLU A 143 18.03 15.72 -11.35
N THR A 144 18.98 14.99 -11.94
CA THR A 144 19.94 15.53 -12.93
C THR A 144 19.63 15.13 -14.38
N HIS A 145 18.74 14.16 -14.60
CA HIS A 145 18.47 13.59 -15.93
C HIS A 145 17.09 14.01 -16.49
N ASP A 146 16.08 14.18 -15.64
CA ASP A 146 14.74 14.55 -16.07
C ASP A 146 13.96 15.23 -14.93
N SER A 147 13.87 16.57 -14.98
CA SER A 147 13.21 17.36 -13.94
C SER A 147 11.72 17.03 -13.77
N GLY A 148 11.02 16.68 -14.86
CA GLY A 148 9.60 16.35 -14.80
C GLY A 148 9.34 15.00 -14.15
N MET A 149 10.19 14.00 -14.43
CA MET A 149 10.13 12.70 -13.76
C MET A 149 10.50 12.87 -12.29
N HIS A 150 11.57 13.62 -12.01
CA HIS A 150 11.99 13.91 -10.64
C HIS A 150 10.88 14.54 -9.79
N GLU A 151 10.14 15.52 -10.32
CA GLU A 151 9.00 16.14 -9.62
C GLU A 151 7.90 15.14 -9.23
N ILE A 152 7.62 14.13 -10.08
CA ILE A 152 6.63 13.09 -9.76
C ILE A 152 7.19 12.14 -8.71
N LEU A 153 8.42 11.68 -8.89
CA LEU A 153 9.06 10.72 -7.99
C LEU A 153 9.27 11.31 -6.60
N ILE A 154 9.70 12.56 -6.49
CA ILE A 154 9.93 13.22 -5.20
C ILE A 154 8.63 13.36 -4.41
N GLN A 155 7.50 13.66 -5.07
CA GLN A 155 6.19 13.69 -4.41
C GLN A 155 5.80 12.32 -3.85
N MET A 156 6.02 11.24 -4.60
CA MET A 156 5.73 9.88 -4.15
C MET A 156 6.66 9.45 -3.00
N ARG A 157 7.95 9.80 -3.10
CA ARG A 157 8.94 9.54 -2.05
C ARG A 157 8.61 10.28 -0.78
N ASP A 158 8.30 11.57 -0.87
CA ASP A 158 7.94 12.39 0.29
C ASP A 158 6.62 11.93 0.90
N GLU A 159 5.66 11.48 0.08
CA GLU A 159 4.44 10.83 0.55
C GLU A 159 4.74 9.52 1.29
N TRP A 160 5.65 8.68 0.78
CA TRP A 160 6.11 7.47 1.49
C TRP A 160 6.83 7.83 2.79
N LYS A 161 7.77 8.77 2.77
CA LYS A 161 8.53 9.21 3.95
C LYS A 161 7.62 9.81 5.02
N ALA A 162 6.70 10.71 4.64
CA ALA A 162 5.73 11.29 5.57
C ALA A 162 4.87 10.19 6.19
N LYS A 163 4.47 9.20 5.39
CA LYS A 163 3.75 8.02 5.86
C LYS A 163 4.60 7.18 6.84
N SER A 164 5.86 6.86 6.53
CA SER A 164 6.69 5.99 7.38
C SER A 164 7.24 6.67 8.64
N THR A 165 7.33 8.00 8.68
CA THR A 165 7.85 8.76 9.82
C THR A 165 6.79 9.20 10.83
N SER A 166 5.50 8.94 10.55
CA SER A 166 4.42 9.23 11.49
C SER A 166 4.42 8.22 12.63
N LEU A 167 4.90 8.66 13.79
CA LEU A 167 4.91 7.88 15.02
C LEU A 167 4.03 8.58 16.04
N ASP A 168 2.94 7.94 16.43
CA ASP A 168 2.19 8.28 17.62
C ASP A 168 2.52 7.28 18.72
N TYR A 169 2.29 7.66 19.98
CA TYR A 169 2.61 6.82 21.14
C TYR A 169 2.06 5.39 21.07
N ASP A 170 0.89 5.22 20.44
CA ASP A 170 0.20 3.94 20.28
C ASP A 170 0.08 3.48 18.81
N TYR A 171 0.59 4.24 17.84
CA TYR A 171 0.36 3.96 16.42
C TYR A 171 1.65 4.12 15.60
N ALA A 172 1.90 3.14 14.73
CA ALA A 172 2.97 3.18 13.76
C ALA A 172 2.42 2.83 12.38
N LEU A 173 2.70 3.65 11.37
CA LEU A 173 2.33 3.32 10.00
C LEU A 173 3.42 2.42 9.38
N CYS A 174 3.04 1.20 8.99
CA CYS A 174 3.97 0.19 8.50
C CYS A 174 3.68 -0.18 7.05
N LEU A 175 4.70 -0.67 6.34
CA LEU A 175 4.55 -1.26 5.01
C LEU A 175 4.19 -2.74 5.14
N PHE A 176 3.11 -3.16 4.51
CA PHE A 176 2.65 -4.55 4.45
C PHE A 176 2.76 -5.05 3.02
N VAL A 177 3.43 -6.19 2.83
CA VAL A 177 3.67 -6.77 1.51
C VAL A 177 3.12 -8.18 1.45
N GLU A 178 1.86 -8.34 1.06
CA GLU A 178 1.17 -9.64 1.03
C GLU A 178 1.36 -10.33 -0.33
N LYS A 179 1.44 -11.67 -0.31
CA LYS A 179 1.19 -12.47 -1.53
C LYS A 179 -0.31 -12.73 -1.62
N GLY A 180 -0.93 -12.35 -2.74
CA GLY A 180 -2.36 -12.61 -2.97
C GLY A 180 -2.67 -14.09 -3.07
N ASP A 181 -3.96 -14.45 -2.94
CA ASP A 181 -4.47 -15.84 -2.84
C ASP A 181 -4.04 -16.77 -3.98
N SER A 182 -3.65 -16.22 -5.13
CA SER A 182 -3.13 -16.98 -6.29
C SER A 182 -1.63 -17.29 -6.21
N GLY A 183 -0.93 -16.80 -5.19
CA GLY A 183 0.54 -16.86 -5.06
C GLY A 183 1.31 -16.03 -6.10
N ARG A 184 0.61 -15.34 -7.02
CA ARG A 184 1.22 -14.62 -8.16
C ARG A 184 1.23 -13.10 -8.00
N GLY A 185 0.38 -12.53 -7.15
CA GLY A 185 0.31 -11.09 -6.93
C GLY A 185 1.05 -10.70 -5.66
N VAL A 186 1.87 -9.65 -5.72
CA VAL A 186 2.43 -8.99 -4.53
C VAL A 186 1.62 -7.72 -4.26
N ARG A 187 1.31 -7.45 -3.00
CA ARG A 187 0.41 -6.38 -2.57
C ARG A 187 1.10 -5.53 -1.50
N GLY A 188 1.68 -4.39 -1.90
CA GLY A 188 2.29 -3.42 -0.99
C GLY A 188 1.29 -2.39 -0.44
N ARG A 189 1.22 -2.19 0.88
CA ARG A 189 0.27 -1.27 1.53
C ARG A 189 0.86 -0.59 2.75
N MET A 190 0.61 0.71 2.88
CA MET A 190 0.81 1.38 4.16
C MET A 190 -0.44 1.18 5.03
N ARG A 191 -0.25 0.70 6.26
CA ARG A 191 -1.33 0.53 7.26
C ARG A 191 -0.89 0.99 8.63
N THR A 192 -1.84 1.51 9.40
CA THR A 192 -1.59 1.89 10.78
C THR A 192 -1.66 0.66 11.67
N LEU A 193 -0.53 0.30 12.26
CA LEU A 193 -0.44 -0.68 13.32
C LEU A 193 -0.67 0.05 14.64
N LYS A 194 -1.75 -0.30 15.33
CA LYS A 194 -1.98 0.11 16.71
C LYS A 194 -1.26 -0.86 17.63
N ALA A 195 -0.38 -0.34 18.47
CA ALA A 195 0.28 -1.06 19.53
C ALA A 195 -0.39 -0.74 20.87
N SER A 196 -0.51 -1.76 21.72
CA SER A 196 -0.88 -1.58 23.12
C SER A 196 -0.05 -2.52 23.99
N LEU A 197 0.23 -2.08 25.21
CA LEU A 197 1.12 -2.78 26.13
C LEU A 197 0.41 -3.01 27.46
N GLU A 198 0.43 -4.23 27.93
CA GLU A 198 -0.08 -4.60 29.25
C GLU A 198 1.01 -5.28 30.09
N LEU A 199 0.97 -5.03 31.40
CA LEU A 199 1.82 -5.75 32.34
C LEU A 199 1.28 -7.17 32.54
N ALA A 200 2.04 -8.17 32.12
CA ALA A 200 1.68 -9.57 32.33
C ALA A 200 1.55 -9.90 33.82
N SER A 201 0.71 -10.88 34.15
CA SER A 201 0.53 -11.33 35.54
C SER A 201 1.87 -11.72 36.18
N LYS A 202 1.97 -11.65 37.52
CA LYS A 202 3.21 -12.01 38.25
C LYS A 202 3.66 -13.45 38.00
N ALA A 203 2.77 -14.33 37.55
CA ALA A 203 3.04 -15.73 37.26
C ALA A 203 3.43 -16.00 35.79
N SER A 204 3.41 -14.96 34.93
CA SER A 204 3.78 -15.15 33.51
C SER A 204 5.27 -15.43 33.39
N PRO A 205 5.69 -16.49 32.67
CA PRO A 205 7.10 -16.89 32.59
C PRO A 205 7.90 -16.07 31.56
N ASP A 206 7.22 -15.39 30.63
CA ASP A 206 7.79 -14.74 29.46
C ASP A 206 6.97 -13.54 28.98
N ASP A 207 7.61 -12.74 28.11
CA ASP A 207 6.90 -11.72 27.31
C ASP A 207 6.00 -12.43 26.30
N LYS A 208 4.93 -11.76 25.89
CA LYS A 208 4.06 -12.25 24.81
C LYS A 208 3.83 -11.15 23.80
N VAL A 209 4.02 -11.48 22.54
CA VAL A 209 3.65 -10.62 21.41
C VAL A 209 2.48 -11.27 20.69
N SER A 210 1.43 -10.49 20.44
CA SER A 210 0.27 -10.94 19.68
C SER A 210 -0.09 -9.97 18.57
N PHE A 211 -0.50 -10.54 17.44
CA PHE A 211 -1.05 -9.81 16.30
C PHE A 211 -2.47 -10.33 16.08
N ASP A 212 -3.46 -9.43 16.05
CA ASP A 212 -4.89 -9.78 15.92
C ASP A 212 -5.33 -10.91 16.88
N ASN A 213 -4.89 -10.83 18.14
CA ASN A 213 -5.13 -11.81 19.21
C ASN A 213 -4.48 -13.20 19.01
N GLN A 214 -3.59 -13.35 18.03
CA GLN A 214 -2.78 -14.55 17.86
C GLN A 214 -1.39 -14.34 18.43
N THR A 215 -0.99 -15.13 19.42
CA THR A 215 0.37 -15.11 19.96
C THR A 215 1.37 -15.59 18.91
N LYS A 216 2.45 -14.84 18.72
CA LYS A 216 3.51 -15.16 17.76
C LYS A 216 4.82 -15.56 18.47
N SER A 217 5.53 -16.51 17.87
CA SER A 217 6.81 -17.02 18.40
C SER A 217 7.91 -15.96 18.27
N PRO A 218 8.84 -15.87 19.23
CA PRO A 218 10.07 -15.07 19.08
C PRO A 218 11.01 -15.58 17.97
N ASP A 219 10.83 -16.81 17.48
CA ASP A 219 11.63 -17.37 16.39
C ASP A 219 11.26 -16.81 15.01
N ASP A 220 10.13 -16.11 14.93
CA ASP A 220 9.78 -15.33 13.74
C ASP A 220 10.73 -14.10 13.68
N PRO A 221 11.50 -13.93 12.60
CA PRO A 221 12.53 -12.89 12.51
C PRO A 221 11.97 -11.47 12.64
N PHE A 222 10.70 -11.24 12.25
CA PHE A 222 10.05 -9.94 12.37
C PHE A 222 9.47 -9.70 13.77
N VAL A 223 9.10 -10.76 14.48
CA VAL A 223 8.55 -10.67 15.84
C VAL A 223 9.69 -10.66 16.88
N GLY A 224 10.80 -11.34 16.61
CA GLY A 224 11.96 -11.40 17.49
C GLY A 224 12.55 -10.02 17.84
N SER A 225 12.52 -9.08 16.89
CA SER A 225 12.90 -7.67 17.12
C SER A 225 12.00 -6.99 18.16
N VAL A 226 10.68 -7.21 18.11
CA VAL A 226 9.73 -6.70 19.11
C VAL A 226 10.05 -7.27 20.50
N TYR A 227 10.32 -8.56 20.60
CA TYR A 227 10.76 -9.18 21.87
C TYR A 227 12.07 -8.57 22.39
N ASN A 228 13.01 -8.21 21.51
CA ASN A 228 14.24 -7.53 21.91
C ASN A 228 13.96 -6.11 22.42
N SER A 229 13.04 -5.37 21.79
CA SER A 229 12.61 -4.04 22.24
C SER A 229 11.94 -4.11 23.61
N LEU A 230 11.06 -5.09 23.87
CA LEU A 230 10.44 -5.28 25.19
C LEU A 230 11.49 -5.53 26.29
N LYS A 231 12.51 -6.35 26.00
CA LYS A 231 13.64 -6.58 26.92
C LYS A 231 14.44 -5.31 27.18
N ALA A 232 14.68 -4.49 26.15
CA ALA A 232 15.40 -3.22 26.27
C ALA A 232 14.61 -2.22 27.13
N VAL A 233 13.32 -2.02 26.84
CA VAL A 233 12.41 -1.16 27.61
C VAL A 233 12.38 -1.56 29.08
N ARG A 234 12.32 -2.86 29.38
CA ARG A 234 12.35 -3.36 30.77
C ARG A 234 13.61 -2.95 31.52
N LYS A 235 14.78 -3.02 30.86
CA LYS A 235 16.06 -2.59 31.44
C LYS A 235 16.05 -1.09 31.75
N VAL A 236 15.49 -0.28 30.84
CA VAL A 236 15.37 1.17 31.01
C VAL A 236 14.46 1.51 32.19
N ILE A 237 13.26 0.93 32.26
CA ILE A 237 12.29 1.15 33.36
C ILE A 237 12.91 0.79 34.72
N GLY A 238 13.71 -0.28 34.79
CA GLY A 238 14.43 -0.66 36.01
C GLY A 238 15.46 0.38 36.47
N ARG A 239 16.09 1.11 35.54
CA ARG A 239 17.05 2.18 35.85
C ARG A 239 16.37 3.42 36.43
N TYR A 240 15.12 3.69 36.06
CA TYR A 240 14.33 4.82 36.56
C TYR A 240 13.56 4.53 37.87
N GLY A 241 13.92 3.46 38.60
CA GLY A 241 13.40 3.22 39.95
C GLY A 241 12.10 2.40 40.02
N HIS A 242 11.50 2.04 38.88
CA HIS A 242 10.29 1.21 38.83
C HIS A 242 10.62 -0.29 38.90
N LYS A 243 11.23 -0.72 40.02
CA LYS A 243 11.77 -2.08 40.20
C LYS A 243 10.73 -3.20 40.10
N GLU A 244 9.46 -2.95 40.40
CA GLU A 244 8.40 -3.95 40.23
C GLU A 244 8.00 -4.11 38.75
N ALA A 245 7.84 -3.00 38.02
CA ALA A 245 7.55 -3.04 36.60
C ALA A 245 8.69 -3.68 35.80
N SER A 246 9.94 -3.44 36.19
CA SER A 246 11.11 -4.06 35.53
C SER A 246 11.27 -5.56 35.80
N LYS A 247 10.50 -6.13 36.75
CA LYS A 247 10.49 -7.57 37.04
C LYS A 247 9.33 -8.30 36.38
N ARG A 248 8.33 -7.56 35.88
CA ARG A 248 7.19 -8.14 35.17
C ARG A 248 7.52 -8.29 33.70
N PHE A 249 6.88 -9.27 33.08
CA PHE A 249 6.87 -9.43 31.64
C PHE A 249 5.76 -8.57 31.03
N TYR A 250 5.85 -8.33 29.73
CA TYR A 250 4.91 -7.52 28.99
C TYR A 250 4.12 -8.37 27.99
N ASN A 251 2.84 -8.05 27.86
CA ASN A 251 2.03 -8.49 26.75
C ASN A 251 1.89 -7.31 25.77
N ALA A 252 2.49 -7.43 24.59
CA ALA A 252 2.33 -6.47 23.50
C ALA A 252 1.26 -6.97 22.53
N HIS A 253 0.31 -6.11 22.22
CA HIS A 253 -0.80 -6.40 21.32
C HIS A 253 -0.75 -5.44 20.15
N PHE A 254 -0.71 -6.01 18.95
CA PHE A 254 -0.71 -5.28 17.70
C PHE A 254 -1.98 -5.59 16.93
N SER A 255 -2.62 -4.55 16.41
CA SER A 255 -3.82 -4.67 15.55
C SER A 255 -3.75 -3.65 14.43
N ILE A 256 -4.22 -4.03 13.24
CA ILE A 256 -4.30 -3.09 12.12
C ILE A 256 -5.56 -2.22 12.29
N GLU A 257 -5.37 -0.91 12.32
CA GLU A 257 -6.47 0.02 12.36
C GLU A 257 -7.32 -0.08 11.08
N ASN A 258 -8.64 -0.06 11.21
CA ASN A 258 -9.60 -0.13 10.11
C ASN A 258 -9.56 -1.41 9.26
N SER A 259 -8.95 -2.49 9.75
CA SER A 259 -8.97 -3.80 9.08
C SER A 259 -9.78 -4.84 9.87
N LYS A 260 -10.60 -5.61 9.17
CA LYS A 260 -11.19 -6.87 9.68
C LYS A 260 -10.38 -8.10 9.25
N GLN A 261 -9.27 -7.91 8.55
CA GLN A 261 -8.44 -8.99 8.02
C GLN A 261 -7.47 -9.48 9.11
N THR A 262 -7.23 -10.79 9.13
CA THR A 262 -6.36 -11.45 10.11
C THR A 262 -4.99 -11.72 9.49
N PHE A 263 -3.92 -11.33 10.17
CA PHE A 263 -2.56 -11.43 9.64
C PHE A 263 -1.99 -12.87 9.63
N THR A 264 -1.43 -13.32 8.50
CA THR A 264 -0.84 -14.66 8.32
C THR A 264 0.67 -14.78 8.59
N GLY A 265 1.38 -13.72 9.01
CA GLY A 265 2.77 -13.84 9.50
C GLY A 265 3.85 -13.41 8.50
N ASP A 266 3.64 -13.60 7.20
CA ASP A 266 4.73 -13.53 6.21
C ASP A 266 5.13 -12.12 5.72
N SER A 267 4.47 -11.06 6.22
CA SER A 267 4.41 -9.76 5.53
C SER A 267 4.47 -8.52 6.44
N ILE A 268 5.30 -8.49 7.49
CA ILE A 268 5.60 -7.25 8.24
C ILE A 268 6.84 -6.58 7.62
N GLY A 269 6.61 -5.57 6.77
CA GLY A 269 7.65 -4.63 6.35
C GLY A 269 7.86 -3.56 7.41
N LEU A 270 8.94 -3.72 8.19
CA LEU A 270 9.63 -2.72 9.02
C LEU A 270 8.76 -1.61 9.65
N ALA A 271 8.26 -1.90 10.86
CA ALA A 271 8.14 -0.90 11.93
C ALA A 271 8.91 -1.30 13.20
N ALA A 272 9.78 -2.33 13.11
CA ALA A 272 10.50 -2.86 14.26
C ALA A 272 11.92 -2.28 14.43
N GLY A 273 12.15 -1.07 13.91
CA GLY A 273 13.45 -0.39 13.88
C GLY A 273 13.47 0.98 14.55
N LEU A 274 12.72 1.18 15.63
CA LEU A 274 12.78 2.37 16.47
C LEU A 274 12.95 1.99 17.95
#